data_AF-A0A7J2HR11-F1
#
_entry.id   AF-A0A7J2HR11-F1
#
_cell.length_a   1.000
_cell.length_b   1.000
_cell.length_c   1.000
_cell.angle_alpha   90.00
_cell.angle_beta   90.00
_cell.angle_gamma   90.00
#
_symmetry.space_group_name_H-M   'P 1'
#
loop_
_entity.id
_entity.type
_entity.pdbx_description
1 polymer ?
#
loop_
_entity_poly.entity_id
_entity_poly.type
_entity_poly.pdbx_seq_one_letter_code
_entity_poly.pdbx_strand_id
1 'polypeptide(L)'
;FIGSYEELIEFASKVGLRLNGYSEKFPLKLDDSERYLVHSVRRALTFEECEVFTPENGDISWTIVVSKDKPVLDKVIEFFPEYQLHVRKRFIEIVSVDTVDQAIKLIEKIPHRETFKEVDGVQTVGYALPEKDAEAFISNLCKLRVYRIVPLRDMYMRSAIEPFDGMYLARELTYSIYLRRREVGVI
;
A
#
# COMPACT_ATOMS: atom_id res chain seq x y z
N PHE A 1 0.13 -5.01 -8.14
CA PHE A 1 -0.72 -5.06 -9.35
C PHE A 1 -0.34 -6.33 -10.08
N ILE A 2 -1.28 -7.23 -10.34
CA ILE A 2 -0.98 -8.47 -11.07
C ILE A 2 -1.32 -8.22 -12.53
N GLY A 3 -0.30 -8.15 -13.40
CA GLY A 3 -0.43 -7.70 -14.78
C GLY A 3 0.82 -6.95 -15.25
N SER A 4 0.82 -6.49 -16.50
CA SER A 4 2.02 -5.92 -17.11
C SER A 4 2.39 -4.56 -16.50
N TYR A 5 3.65 -4.15 -16.71
CA TYR A 5 4.12 -2.85 -16.26
C TYR A 5 3.42 -1.70 -17.00
N GLU A 6 3.13 -1.88 -18.30
CA GLU A 6 2.43 -0.92 -19.13
C GLU A 6 0.97 -0.73 -18.67
N GLU A 7 0.27 -1.82 -18.34
CA GLU A 7 -1.08 -1.77 -17.76
C GLU A 7 -1.07 -1.05 -16.40
N LEU A 8 -0.03 -1.27 -15.59
CA LEU A 8 0.14 -0.57 -14.32
C LEU A 8 0.36 0.93 -14.52
N ILE A 9 1.15 1.34 -15.51
CA ILE A 9 1.38 2.75 -15.85
C ILE A 9 0.05 3.43 -16.21
N GLU A 10 -0.76 2.80 -17.06
CA GLU A 10 -2.09 3.32 -17.42
C GLU A 10 -3.01 3.40 -16.21
N PHE A 11 -3.01 2.38 -15.35
CA PHE A 11 -3.77 2.36 -14.11
C PHE A 11 -3.35 3.51 -13.17
N ALA A 12 -2.06 3.69 -12.94
CA ALA A 12 -1.52 4.73 -12.06
C ALA A 12 -1.83 6.13 -12.58
N SER A 13 -1.77 6.34 -13.89
CA SER A 13 -2.20 7.60 -14.53
C SER A 13 -3.67 7.91 -14.23
N LYS A 14 -4.58 6.93 -14.39
CA LYS A 14 -6.00 7.08 -14.05
C LYS A 14 -6.23 7.39 -12.57
N VAL A 15 -5.46 6.75 -11.68
CA VAL A 15 -5.51 7.04 -10.23
C VAL A 15 -5.04 8.46 -9.94
N GLY A 16 -3.91 8.90 -10.54
CA GLY A 16 -3.39 10.27 -10.39
C GLY A 16 -4.40 11.34 -10.82
N LEU A 17 -5.05 11.16 -11.97
CA LEU A 17 -6.12 12.05 -12.44
C LEU A 17 -7.27 12.16 -11.43
N ARG A 18 -7.65 11.05 -10.78
CA ARG A 18 -8.66 11.09 -9.73
C ARG A 18 -8.17 11.79 -8.47
N LEU A 19 -6.92 11.59 -8.08
CA LEU A 19 -6.32 12.24 -6.92
C LEU A 19 -6.20 13.76 -7.07
N ASN A 20 -5.98 14.28 -8.29
CA ASN A 20 -5.99 15.73 -8.56
C ASN A 20 -7.30 16.39 -8.07
N GLY A 21 -8.45 15.78 -8.36
CA GLY A 21 -9.75 16.28 -7.89
C GLY A 21 -9.97 16.20 -6.36
N TYR A 22 -9.18 15.39 -5.64
CA TYR A 22 -9.21 15.32 -4.18
C TYR A 22 -8.22 16.29 -3.52
N SER A 23 -7.10 16.60 -4.16
CA SER A 23 -6.13 17.58 -3.64
C SER A 23 -6.76 18.94 -3.39
N GLU A 24 -7.63 19.39 -4.29
CA GLU A 24 -8.35 20.66 -4.15
C GLU A 24 -9.36 20.63 -3.01
N LYS A 25 -10.10 19.52 -2.87
CA LYS A 25 -11.13 19.35 -1.84
C LYS A 25 -10.55 19.17 -0.45
N PHE A 26 -9.39 18.53 -0.37
CA PHE A 26 -8.72 18.18 0.88
C PHE A 26 -7.24 18.56 0.80
N PRO A 27 -6.89 19.84 0.95
CA PRO A 27 -5.51 20.29 0.82
C PRO A 27 -4.63 19.66 1.91
N LEU A 28 -3.43 19.20 1.51
CA LEU A 28 -2.43 18.70 2.44
C LEU A 28 -1.62 19.88 2.99
N LYS A 29 -1.60 20.04 4.32
CA LYS A 29 -0.74 21.02 4.98
C LYS A 29 0.54 20.32 5.42
N LEU A 30 1.65 20.73 4.82
CA LEU A 30 3.00 20.31 5.17
C LEU A 30 3.84 21.56 5.49
N ASP A 31 4.67 21.46 6.51
CA ASP A 31 5.69 22.48 6.80
C ASP A 31 6.84 22.42 5.78
N ASP A 32 7.68 23.45 5.74
CA ASP A 32 8.74 23.59 4.72
C ASP A 32 9.74 22.43 4.73
N SER A 33 9.99 21.82 5.89
CA SER A 33 10.91 20.69 6.03
C SER A 33 10.28 19.42 5.46
N GLU A 34 9.01 19.17 5.76
CA GLU A 34 8.22 18.10 5.14
C GLU A 34 8.12 18.27 3.62
N ARG A 35 7.92 19.50 3.12
CA ARG A 35 7.90 19.79 1.67
C ARG A 35 9.22 19.43 1.02
N TYR A 36 10.31 19.91 1.60
CA TYR A 36 11.66 19.66 1.11
C TYR A 36 11.98 18.17 1.06
N LEU A 37 11.61 17.44 2.13
CA LEU A 37 11.82 16.00 2.22
C LEU A 37 11.05 15.26 1.11
N VAL A 38 9.77 15.57 0.89
CA VAL A 38 8.96 14.95 -0.17
C VAL A 38 9.57 15.21 -1.55
N HIS A 39 10.00 16.44 -1.84
CA HIS A 39 10.64 16.75 -3.13
C HIS A 39 11.98 16.00 -3.31
N SER A 40 12.77 15.90 -2.24
CA SER A 40 14.06 15.21 -2.27
C SER A 40 13.90 13.72 -2.53
N VAL A 41 12.93 13.08 -1.86
CA VAL A 41 12.59 11.67 -2.08
C VAL A 41 12.07 11.43 -3.50
N ARG A 42 11.16 12.28 -4.00
CA ARG A 42 10.68 12.18 -5.39
C ARG A 42 11.83 12.25 -6.38
N ARG A 43 12.75 13.18 -6.20
CA ARG A 43 13.92 13.34 -7.07
C ARG A 43 14.84 12.12 -6.99
N ALA A 44 15.09 11.59 -5.81
CA ALA A 44 15.89 10.38 -5.64
C ALA A 44 15.26 9.17 -6.37
N LEU A 45 13.94 9.01 -6.25
CA LEU A 45 13.19 7.96 -6.96
C LEU A 45 13.31 8.06 -8.50
N THR A 46 13.45 9.26 -9.07
CA THR A 46 13.67 9.39 -10.53
C THR A 46 14.97 8.79 -11.04
N PHE A 47 15.92 8.48 -10.15
CA PHE A 47 17.16 7.77 -10.49
C PHE A 47 17.05 6.24 -10.35
N GLU A 48 15.92 5.74 -9.84
CA GLU A 48 15.64 4.31 -9.71
C GLU A 48 14.88 3.78 -10.92
N GLU A 49 14.82 2.45 -11.05
CA GLU A 49 14.04 1.74 -12.07
C GLU A 49 12.52 1.81 -11.77
N CYS A 50 11.95 3.02 -11.78
CA CYS A 50 10.55 3.29 -11.48
C CYS A 50 10.02 4.53 -12.21
N GLU A 51 8.70 4.67 -12.23
CA GLU A 51 8.02 5.87 -12.72
C GLU A 51 7.33 6.58 -11.55
N VAL A 52 7.47 7.91 -11.49
CA VAL A 52 6.96 8.73 -10.39
C VAL A 52 5.88 9.68 -10.92
N PHE A 53 4.65 9.49 -10.45
CA PHE A 53 3.53 10.36 -10.74
C PHE A 53 3.31 11.35 -9.60
N THR A 54 3.08 12.60 -9.96
CA THR A 54 2.83 13.73 -9.06
C THR A 54 1.66 14.57 -9.57
N PRO A 55 1.09 15.45 -8.73
CA PRO A 55 0.08 16.42 -9.15
C PRO A 55 0.51 17.22 -10.39
N GLU A 56 -0.43 17.49 -11.30
CA GLU A 56 -0.16 18.22 -12.56
C GLU A 56 0.31 19.66 -12.32
N ASN A 57 -0.14 20.27 -11.23
CA ASN A 57 0.26 21.62 -10.81
C ASN A 57 1.62 21.67 -10.11
N GLY A 58 2.34 20.54 -10.00
CA GLY A 58 3.63 20.44 -9.35
C GLY A 58 3.61 20.46 -7.81
N ASP A 59 2.41 20.38 -7.19
CA ASP A 59 2.26 20.36 -5.75
C ASP A 59 2.71 19.02 -5.11
N ILE A 60 2.74 18.98 -3.77
CA ILE A 60 3.16 17.85 -2.93
C ILE A 60 1.99 17.03 -2.38
N SER A 61 0.77 17.27 -2.85
CA SER A 61 -0.44 16.70 -2.26
C SER A 61 -0.59 15.18 -2.37
N TRP A 62 0.11 14.51 -3.29
CA TRP A 62 0.20 13.04 -3.33
C TRP A 62 1.39 12.57 -4.17
N THR A 63 1.81 11.31 -4.03
CA THR A 63 2.84 10.69 -4.86
C THR A 63 2.48 9.25 -5.14
N ILE A 64 2.56 8.84 -6.41
CA ILE A 64 2.44 7.44 -6.81
C ILE A 64 3.77 7.04 -7.43
N VAL A 65 4.34 5.95 -6.93
CA VAL A 65 5.55 5.33 -7.49
C VAL A 65 5.15 4.00 -8.06
N VAL A 66 5.52 3.73 -9.31
CA VAL A 66 5.30 2.42 -9.93
C VAL A 66 6.60 1.77 -10.32
N SER A 67 6.72 0.48 -10.06
CA SER A 67 7.93 -0.30 -10.32
C SER A 67 7.55 -1.72 -10.76
N LYS A 68 8.51 -2.43 -11.34
CA LYS A 68 8.34 -3.82 -11.79
C LYS A 68 9.05 -4.78 -10.84
N ASP A 69 8.39 -5.88 -10.50
CA ASP A 69 8.85 -7.04 -9.72
C ASP A 69 9.21 -6.79 -8.24
N LYS A 70 9.78 -5.62 -7.92
CA LYS A 70 10.29 -5.27 -6.61
C LYS A 70 9.92 -3.84 -6.24
N PRO A 71 9.66 -3.55 -4.96
CA PRO A 71 9.55 -2.18 -4.51
C PRO A 71 10.90 -1.46 -4.59
N VAL A 72 10.85 -0.14 -4.69
CA VAL A 72 12.04 0.72 -4.87
C VAL A 72 12.24 1.68 -3.72
N LEU A 73 11.20 1.92 -2.90
CA LEU A 73 11.29 2.92 -1.84
C LEU A 73 12.35 2.58 -0.77
N ASP A 74 12.61 1.29 -0.51
CA ASP A 74 13.64 0.88 0.47
C ASP A 74 15.03 1.40 0.09
N LYS A 75 15.36 1.47 -1.20
CA LYS A 75 16.64 2.01 -1.67
C LYS A 75 16.80 3.50 -1.39
N VAL A 76 15.69 4.23 -1.41
CA VAL A 76 15.70 5.68 -1.24
C VAL A 76 15.66 6.06 0.23
N ILE A 77 14.93 5.33 1.07
CA ILE A 77 14.80 5.65 2.50
C ILE A 77 16.13 5.58 3.25
N GLU A 78 17.08 4.76 2.82
CA GLU A 78 18.43 4.74 3.41
C GLU A 78 19.12 6.13 3.39
N PHE A 79 18.84 6.95 2.37
CA PHE A 79 19.37 8.30 2.24
C PHE A 79 18.49 9.38 2.91
N PHE A 80 17.25 9.04 3.23
CA PHE A 80 16.26 9.94 3.82
C PHE A 80 15.60 9.25 5.03
N PRO A 81 16.36 9.01 6.11
CA PRO A 81 15.87 8.25 7.25
C PRO A 81 14.71 8.93 7.97
N GLU A 82 14.46 10.23 7.75
CA GLU A 82 13.29 10.96 8.27
C GLU A 82 11.99 10.62 7.52
N TYR A 83 12.06 10.06 6.30
CA TYR A 83 10.88 9.75 5.47
C TYR A 83 10.22 8.41 5.85
N GLN A 84 10.04 8.18 7.15
CA GLN A 84 9.44 6.96 7.70
C GLN A 84 7.91 6.95 7.57
N LEU A 85 7.31 5.80 7.89
CA LEU A 85 5.87 5.55 7.80
C LEU A 85 5.00 6.65 8.46
N HIS A 86 5.42 7.20 9.60
CA HIS A 86 4.64 8.19 10.36
C HIS A 86 4.68 9.60 9.74
N VAL A 87 5.71 9.93 8.96
CA VAL A 87 5.85 11.22 8.24
C VAL A 87 5.26 11.14 6.83
N ARG A 88 5.30 9.95 6.23
CA ARG A 88 4.89 9.69 4.84
C ARG A 88 3.38 9.85 4.65
N LYS A 89 2.96 11.02 4.17
CA LYS A 89 1.56 11.36 3.87
C LYS A 89 1.26 11.17 2.39
N ARG A 90 0.11 10.55 2.08
CA ARG A 90 -0.46 10.43 0.71
C ARG A 90 0.52 9.91 -0.34
N PHE A 91 1.27 8.87 0.02
CA PHE A 91 2.21 8.18 -0.84
C PHE A 91 1.68 6.77 -1.15
N ILE A 92 1.77 6.36 -2.41
CA ILE A 92 1.39 5.02 -2.87
C ILE A 92 2.56 4.44 -3.66
N GLU A 93 3.04 3.26 -3.26
CA GLU A 93 3.94 2.44 -4.09
C GLU A 93 3.13 1.30 -4.69
N ILE A 94 3.19 1.14 -6.01
CA ILE A 94 2.53 0.06 -6.73
C ILE A 94 3.58 -0.75 -7.48
N VAL A 95 3.65 -2.03 -7.17
CA VAL A 95 4.58 -2.97 -7.82
C VAL A 95 3.80 -3.85 -8.79
N SER A 96 4.21 -3.90 -10.05
CA SER A 96 3.71 -4.87 -11.04
C SER A 96 4.39 -6.22 -10.79
N VAL A 97 3.60 -7.29 -10.80
CA VAL A 97 4.03 -8.68 -10.70
C VAL A 97 3.24 -9.53 -11.69
N ASP A 98 3.81 -10.64 -12.12
CA ASP A 98 3.18 -11.51 -13.11
C ASP A 98 2.14 -12.45 -12.49
N THR A 99 2.28 -12.77 -11.20
CA THR A 99 1.48 -13.82 -10.55
C THR A 99 1.03 -13.47 -9.13
N VAL A 100 -0.03 -14.16 -8.69
CA VAL A 100 -0.53 -14.10 -7.31
C VAL A 100 0.56 -14.52 -6.30
N ASP A 101 1.35 -15.55 -6.62
CA ASP A 101 2.42 -16.04 -5.75
C ASP A 101 3.53 -15.02 -5.56
N GLN A 102 3.90 -14.28 -6.61
CA GLN A 102 4.84 -13.16 -6.49
C GLN A 102 4.26 -12.06 -5.59
N ALA A 103 2.97 -11.73 -5.71
CA ALA A 103 2.32 -10.76 -4.82
C ALA A 103 2.37 -11.21 -3.35
N ILE A 104 2.09 -12.49 -3.08
CA ILE A 104 2.16 -13.07 -1.72
C ILE A 104 3.59 -12.97 -1.17
N LYS A 105 4.62 -13.30 -1.96
CA LYS A 105 6.03 -13.18 -1.55
C LYS A 105 6.43 -11.74 -1.24
N LEU A 106 5.88 -10.76 -1.94
CA LEU A 106 6.10 -9.35 -1.62
C LEU A 106 5.43 -8.96 -0.30
N ILE A 107 4.20 -9.43 -0.06
CA ILE A 107 3.45 -9.17 1.18
C ILE A 107 4.17 -9.78 2.39
N GLU A 108 4.63 -11.02 2.27
CA GLU A 108 5.40 -11.73 3.31
C GLU A 108 6.64 -10.95 3.75
N LYS A 109 7.30 -10.27 2.80
CA LYS A 109 8.52 -9.49 3.09
C LYS A 109 8.25 -8.13 3.72
N ILE A 110 7.02 -7.61 3.70
CA ILE A 110 6.70 -6.25 4.19
C ILE A 110 7.25 -5.97 5.60
N PRO A 111 7.05 -6.85 6.61
CA PRO A 111 7.53 -6.58 7.96
C PRO A 111 9.07 -6.53 8.10
N HIS A 112 9.81 -6.98 7.08
CA HIS A 112 11.27 -7.00 7.06
C HIS A 112 11.88 -5.88 6.21
N ARG A 113 11.06 -5.00 5.64
CA ARG A 113 11.51 -3.87 4.81
C ARG A 113 11.82 -2.66 5.70
N GLU A 114 12.89 -1.93 5.38
CA GLU A 114 13.28 -0.72 6.13
C GLU A 114 12.18 0.35 6.09
N THR A 115 11.43 0.43 4.99
CA THR A 115 10.24 1.29 4.83
C THR A 115 9.10 1.03 5.83
N PHE A 116 9.13 -0.11 6.51
CA PHE A 116 8.11 -0.54 7.47
C PHE A 116 8.75 -0.98 8.80
N LYS A 117 9.93 -0.42 9.14
CA LYS A 117 10.53 -0.59 10.44
C LYS A 117 9.51 -0.31 11.56
N GLU A 118 9.59 -1.10 12.64
CA GLU A 118 8.70 -1.00 13.80
C GLU A 118 7.25 -1.49 13.56
N VAL A 119 6.94 -2.01 12.37
CA VAL A 119 5.66 -2.67 12.09
C VAL A 119 5.79 -4.19 12.26
N ASP A 120 5.05 -4.77 13.20
CA ASP A 120 5.11 -6.22 13.49
C ASP A 120 4.49 -7.12 12.39
N GLY A 121 3.51 -6.59 11.64
CA GLY A 121 2.80 -7.34 10.61
C GLY A 121 1.97 -6.46 9.68
N VAL A 122 1.43 -7.06 8.63
CA VAL A 122 0.61 -6.36 7.64
C VAL A 122 -0.77 -6.09 8.23
N GLN A 123 -1.06 -4.81 8.46
CA GLN A 123 -2.31 -4.38 9.10
C GLN A 123 -3.56 -4.76 8.31
N THR A 124 -3.53 -4.58 6.98
CA THR A 124 -4.66 -4.92 6.12
C THR A 124 -4.17 -5.28 4.73
N VAL A 125 -4.71 -6.37 4.17
CA VAL A 125 -4.63 -6.67 2.74
C VAL A 125 -6.02 -6.52 2.11
N GLY A 126 -6.12 -5.55 1.20
CA GLY A 126 -7.27 -5.40 0.31
C GLY A 126 -7.08 -6.20 -0.97
N TYR A 127 -8.09 -6.95 -1.42
CA TYR A 127 -8.00 -7.73 -2.66
C TYR A 127 -9.09 -7.38 -3.69
N ALA A 128 -8.72 -7.44 -4.95
CA ALA A 128 -9.61 -7.30 -6.10
C ALA A 128 -9.24 -8.36 -7.14
N LEU A 129 -9.58 -9.62 -6.83
CA LEU A 129 -9.28 -10.79 -7.65
C LEU A 129 -10.57 -11.52 -8.02
N PRO A 130 -10.60 -12.25 -9.16
CA PRO A 130 -11.66 -13.20 -9.44
C PRO A 130 -11.79 -14.23 -8.32
N GLU A 131 -13.00 -14.75 -8.08
CA GLU A 131 -13.28 -15.67 -6.96
C GLU A 131 -12.38 -16.91 -6.95
N LYS A 132 -12.16 -17.50 -8.13
CA LYS A 132 -11.28 -18.66 -8.34
C LYS A 132 -9.85 -18.44 -7.83
N ASP A 133 -9.33 -17.21 -7.92
CA ASP A 133 -7.97 -16.86 -7.53
C ASP A 133 -7.94 -16.30 -6.09
N ALA A 134 -9.05 -15.71 -5.65
CA ALA A 134 -9.19 -15.11 -4.33
C ALA A 134 -9.13 -16.15 -3.21
N GLU A 135 -9.72 -17.34 -3.38
CA GLU A 135 -9.72 -18.36 -2.33
C GLU A 135 -8.31 -18.85 -2.01
N ALA A 136 -7.53 -19.21 -3.03
CA ALA A 136 -6.14 -19.62 -2.88
C ALA A 136 -5.28 -18.49 -2.30
N PHE A 137 -5.47 -17.26 -2.78
CA PHE A 137 -4.79 -16.08 -2.26
C PHE A 137 -5.06 -15.87 -0.76
N ILE A 138 -6.33 -15.89 -0.35
CA ILE A 138 -6.74 -15.74 1.06
C ILE A 138 -6.14 -16.85 1.92
N SER A 139 -6.23 -18.12 1.47
CA SER A 139 -5.69 -19.27 2.21
C SER A 139 -4.19 -19.14 2.47
N ASN A 140 -3.43 -18.63 1.51
CA ASN A 140 -2.00 -18.39 1.68
C ASN A 140 -1.72 -17.20 2.59
N LEU A 141 -2.46 -16.09 2.46
CA LEU A 141 -2.30 -14.94 3.36
C LEU A 141 -2.63 -15.25 4.82
N CYS A 142 -3.57 -16.16 5.09
CA CYS A 142 -3.89 -16.60 6.45
C CYS A 142 -2.71 -17.29 7.17
N LYS A 143 -1.69 -17.72 6.44
CA LYS A 143 -0.45 -18.31 7.00
C LYS A 143 0.61 -17.25 7.32
N LEU A 144 0.38 -16.01 6.90
CA LEU A 144 1.28 -14.88 7.11
C LEU A 144 0.79 -14.02 8.29
N ARG A 145 1.65 -13.11 8.75
CA ARG A 145 1.30 -12.08 9.74
C ARG A 145 0.46 -10.96 9.11
N VAL A 146 -0.74 -11.30 8.65
CA VAL A 146 -1.73 -10.37 8.11
C VAL A 146 -2.92 -10.31 9.06
N TYR A 147 -3.22 -9.13 9.60
CA TYR A 147 -4.25 -8.95 10.61
C TYR A 147 -5.68 -8.92 10.05
N ARG A 148 -5.82 -8.39 8.83
CA ARG A 148 -7.12 -8.14 8.19
C ARG A 148 -7.06 -8.40 6.69
N ILE A 149 -7.97 -9.23 6.17
CA ILE A 149 -8.09 -9.51 4.74
C ILE A 149 -9.51 -9.21 4.29
N VAL A 150 -9.66 -8.28 3.34
CA VAL A 150 -10.97 -7.77 2.91
C VAL A 150 -10.98 -7.43 1.41
N PRO A 151 -12.13 -7.39 0.74
CA PRO A 151 -12.24 -6.81 -0.59
C PRO A 151 -11.72 -5.37 -0.60
N LEU A 152 -11.04 -4.95 -1.68
CA LEU A 152 -10.43 -3.62 -1.81
C LEU A 152 -11.41 -2.49 -1.49
N ARG A 153 -12.65 -2.61 -1.97
CA ARG A 153 -13.73 -1.63 -1.73
C ARG A 153 -14.20 -1.54 -0.27
N ASP A 154 -13.86 -2.52 0.56
CA ASP A 154 -14.26 -2.59 1.97
C ASP A 154 -13.07 -2.22 2.89
N MET A 155 -11.91 -1.82 2.32
CA MET A 155 -10.73 -1.47 3.09
C MET A 155 -10.98 -0.34 4.11
N TYR A 156 -11.84 0.62 3.79
CA TYR A 156 -12.20 1.73 4.68
C TYR A 156 -13.29 1.38 5.71
N MET A 157 -14.03 0.29 5.51
CA MET A 157 -15.12 -0.10 6.41
C MET A 157 -14.57 -0.87 7.60
N ARG A 158 -14.76 -0.39 8.84
CA ARG A 158 -14.41 -1.17 10.05
C ARG A 158 -15.67 -1.59 10.80
N SER A 159 -15.81 -2.89 11.03
CA SER A 159 -16.84 -3.45 11.92
C SER A 159 -16.41 -3.37 13.39
N ALA A 160 -17.39 -3.28 14.30
CA ALA A 160 -17.14 -3.22 15.75
C ALA A 160 -16.43 -4.46 16.33
N ILE A 161 -16.50 -5.60 15.61
CA ILE A 161 -15.82 -6.85 15.98
C ILE A 161 -14.41 -6.98 15.41
N GLU A 162 -13.96 -6.02 14.59
CA GLU A 162 -12.60 -6.06 14.02
C GLU A 162 -11.56 -5.80 15.13
N PRO A 163 -10.39 -6.48 15.10
CA PRO A 163 -9.30 -6.22 16.03
C PRO A 163 -8.92 -4.74 16.00
N PHE A 164 -8.83 -4.09 17.16
CA PHE A 164 -8.26 -2.75 17.27
C PHE A 164 -6.74 -2.83 17.26
N ASP A 165 -6.11 -1.94 16.50
CA ASP A 165 -4.66 -1.88 16.26
C ASP A 165 -3.81 -1.52 17.52
N GLY A 166 -4.39 -1.49 18.75
CA GLY A 166 -3.63 -1.03 19.93
C GLY A 166 -4.13 -1.34 21.36
N MET A 167 -5.22 -2.08 21.60
CA MET A 167 -5.72 -2.33 22.99
C MET A 167 -5.68 -3.79 23.48
N TYR A 168 -5.32 -4.77 22.64
CA TYR A 168 -5.39 -6.19 23.02
C TYR A 168 -4.02 -6.79 23.37
N LEU A 169 -3.36 -6.23 24.39
CA LEU A 169 -2.13 -6.79 24.96
C LEU A 169 -2.31 -8.20 25.54
N ALA A 170 -3.53 -8.62 25.89
CA ALA A 170 -3.81 -10.01 26.31
C ALA A 170 -3.81 -11.02 25.14
N ARG A 171 -3.85 -10.53 23.90
CA ARG A 171 -3.82 -11.33 22.66
C ARG A 171 -2.41 -11.45 22.08
N GLU A 172 -1.42 -10.80 22.68
CA GLU A 172 0.01 -10.90 22.32
C GLU A 172 0.59 -12.33 22.48
N LEU A 173 -0.17 -13.26 23.05
CA LEU A 173 0.15 -14.70 23.06
C LEU A 173 -0.56 -15.51 21.95
N THR A 174 -1.48 -14.91 21.17
CA THR A 174 -2.26 -15.57 20.11
C THR A 174 -2.55 -14.67 18.91
N TYR A 175 -2.04 -15.02 17.73
CA TYR A 175 -2.42 -14.36 16.48
C TYR A 175 -3.86 -14.70 16.09
N SER A 176 -4.66 -13.72 15.69
CA SER A 176 -5.96 -14.01 15.06
C SER A 176 -6.20 -13.09 13.87
N ILE A 177 -6.81 -13.65 12.84
CA ILE A 177 -6.97 -13.03 11.52
C ILE A 177 -8.45 -12.73 11.32
N TYR A 178 -8.77 -11.51 10.89
CA TYR A 178 -10.13 -11.15 10.49
C TYR A 178 -10.30 -11.28 8.98
N LEU A 179 -11.26 -12.10 8.56
CA LEU A 179 -11.63 -12.29 7.16
C LEU A 179 -13.07 -11.86 6.95
N ARG A 180 -13.27 -10.91 6.02
CA ARG A 180 -14.61 -10.55 5.53
C ARG A 180 -14.75 -10.97 4.07
N ARG A 181 -15.77 -11.76 3.77
CA ARG A 181 -16.17 -12.11 2.40
C ARG A 181 -17.48 -11.42 2.06
N ARG A 182 -17.71 -11.15 0.78
CA ARG A 182 -19.05 -10.78 0.30
C ARG A 182 -19.81 -12.07 0.04
N GLU A 183 -20.98 -12.26 0.65
CA GLU A 183 -21.91 -13.27 0.16
C GLU A 183 -22.49 -12.80 -1.18
N VAL A 184 -22.42 -13.66 -2.20
CA VAL A 184 -23.22 -13.51 -3.42
C VAL A 184 -24.43 -14.41 -3.25
N GLY A 185 -25.52 -13.83 -2.76
CA GLY A 185 -26.82 -14.48 -2.78
C GLY A 185 -27.33 -14.56 -4.22
N VAL A 186 -27.81 -15.76 -4.58
CA VAL A 186 -28.68 -16.03 -5.74
C VAL A 186 -29.80 -14.99 -5.78
N ILE A 187 -29.90 -14.25 -6.89
CA ILE A 187 -31.12 -13.59 -7.36
C ILE A 187 -31.25 -13.94 -8.82
#